data_AF-A0A832NB08-F1
#
_entry.id   AF-A0A832NB08-F1
#
_cell.length_a   1.000
_cell.length_b   1.000
_cell.length_c   1.000
_cell.angle_alpha   90.00
_cell.angle_beta   90.00
_cell.angle_gamma   90.00
#
_symmetry.space_group_name_H-M   'P 1'
#
loop_
_entity.id
_entity.type
_entity.pdbx_description
1 polymer ?
#
loop_
_entity_poly.entity_id
_entity_poly.type
_entity_poly.pdbx_seq_one_letter_code
_entity_poly.pdbx_strand_id
1 'polypeptide(L)'
;MSWEHPDGALKVLKVNHSDLHGVVGLQGWERMAKEEFRALIRRWREVGRVPVEVPLAYCREMLRRAKGPTLRRGRPLPEGYEEWVSLLLGKEGEEEGVTRLEMAEALQAEALSTSAALLQRPEFRTWFLPLPEETASLASAWLHASSEEEREGLISRLLQEHMTRRGATILRTRLLYQAWLLQKEGNEEEARVAVLAATALLREHRIPYEKHPFLRALARKTLEALAAFHQEAGL
;
A
#
# COMPACT_ATOMS: atom_id res chain seq x y z
N MET A 1 9.43 12.75 3.13
CA MET A 1 9.24 14.14 2.67
C MET A 1 10.45 14.95 3.09
N SER A 2 10.94 15.84 2.23
CA SER A 2 12.04 16.74 2.57
C SER A 2 11.87 18.07 1.84
N TRP A 3 12.27 19.17 2.47
CA TRP A 3 12.33 20.49 1.85
C TRP A 3 13.53 21.27 2.40
N GLU A 4 14.02 22.23 1.62
CA GLU A 4 15.22 22.99 1.94
C GLU A 4 14.89 24.23 2.78
N HIS A 5 15.68 24.46 3.83
CA HIS A 5 15.70 25.71 4.59
C HIS A 5 16.47 26.80 3.84
N PRO A 6 16.23 28.09 4.16
CA PRO A 6 16.99 29.20 3.57
C PRO A 6 18.52 29.12 3.79
N ASP A 7 18.96 28.40 4.81
CA ASP A 7 20.37 28.19 5.15
C ASP A 7 21.02 26.99 4.43
N GLY A 8 20.27 26.32 3.55
CA GLY A 8 20.72 25.15 2.78
C GLY A 8 20.61 23.80 3.51
N ALA A 9 20.17 23.78 4.78
CA ALA A 9 19.87 22.52 5.47
C ALA A 9 18.54 21.91 4.97
N LEU A 10 18.38 20.59 5.12
CA LEU A 10 17.12 19.92 4.80
C LEU A 10 16.29 19.70 6.06
N LYS A 11 15.02 20.05 5.98
CA LYS A 11 14.01 19.57 6.91
C LYS A 11 13.39 18.30 6.36
N VAL A 12 13.33 17.25 7.16
CA VAL A 12 12.94 15.91 6.71
C VAL A 12 11.85 15.36 7.62
N LEU A 13 10.74 14.93 7.03
CA LEU A 13 9.67 14.22 7.73
C LEU A 13 9.49 12.82 7.13
N LYS A 14 9.57 11.81 7.99
CA LYS A 14 9.21 10.43 7.70
C LYS A 14 7.94 10.09 8.45
N VAL A 15 6.93 9.64 7.71
CA VAL A 15 5.68 9.15 8.27
C VAL A 15 5.49 7.71 7.83
N ASN A 16 5.24 6.83 8.79
CA ASN A 16 4.80 5.47 8.55
C ASN A 16 3.29 5.44 8.77
N HIS A 17 2.55 4.89 7.80
CA HIS A 17 1.11 4.72 7.92
C HIS A 17 0.67 3.33 7.46
N SER A 18 -0.54 2.96 7.86
CA SER A 18 -1.25 1.75 7.48
C SER A 18 -2.68 2.13 7.10
N ASP A 19 -3.24 1.53 6.05
CA ASP A 19 -4.65 1.78 5.69
C ASP A 19 -5.62 1.33 6.78
N LEU A 20 -5.20 0.38 7.61
CA LEU A 20 -5.97 -0.14 8.73
C LEU A 20 -5.79 0.66 10.01
N HIS A 21 -4.53 0.94 10.36
CA HIS A 21 -4.19 1.52 11.66
C HIS A 21 -3.94 3.05 11.61
N GLY A 22 -3.98 3.63 10.42
CA GLY A 22 -3.71 5.05 10.19
C GLY A 22 -2.23 5.38 10.34
N VAL A 23 -1.91 6.55 10.89
CA VAL A 23 -0.54 6.95 11.23
C VAL A 23 0.00 6.04 12.34
N VAL A 24 1.06 5.29 12.05
CA VAL A 24 1.68 4.34 13.00
C VAL A 24 3.02 4.82 13.55
N GLY A 25 3.64 5.82 12.91
CA GLY A 25 4.86 6.41 13.41
C GLY A 25 5.26 7.67 12.64
N LEU A 26 5.99 8.54 13.33
CA LEU A 26 6.46 9.81 12.80
C LEU A 26 7.89 10.06 13.29
N GLN A 27 8.76 10.50 12.40
CA GLN A 27 10.12 10.93 12.72
C GLN A 27 10.43 12.17 11.89
N GLY A 28 10.80 13.25 12.58
CA GLY A 28 11.15 14.52 11.95
C GLY A 28 12.58 14.93 12.29
N TRP A 29 13.26 15.53 11.33
CA TRP A 29 14.57 16.15 11.48
C TRP A 29 14.46 17.59 11.01
N GLU A 30 14.58 18.55 11.93
CA GLU A 30 14.44 19.97 11.61
C GLU A 30 15.56 20.44 10.68
N ARG A 31 16.78 19.96 10.93
CA ARG A 31 17.97 20.27 10.16
C ARG A 31 18.76 18.99 9.94
N MET A 32 18.92 18.61 8.68
CA MET A 32 19.70 17.48 8.21
C MET A 32 20.63 17.98 7.10
N ALA A 33 21.91 17.63 7.17
CA ALA A 33 22.83 17.99 6.09
C ALA A 33 22.45 17.24 4.79
N LYS A 34 22.69 17.85 3.63
CA LYS A 34 22.38 17.22 2.33
C LYS A 34 23.11 15.89 2.17
N GLU A 35 24.33 15.78 2.69
CA GLU A 35 25.15 14.58 2.68
C GLU A 35 24.55 13.46 3.53
N GLU A 36 24.04 13.80 4.71
CA GLU A 36 23.35 12.86 5.60
C GLU A 36 22.04 12.36 4.98
N PHE A 37 21.29 13.27 4.35
CA PHE A 37 20.07 12.90 3.63
C PHE A 37 20.38 11.97 2.45
N ARG A 38 21.41 12.28 1.65
CA ARG A 38 21.87 11.38 0.58
C ARG A 38 22.30 10.01 1.11
N ALA A 39 22.98 9.97 2.27
CA ALA A 39 23.34 8.71 2.91
C ALA A 39 22.12 7.92 3.43
N LEU A 40 21.10 8.61 3.94
CA LEU A 40 19.81 8.00 4.30
C LEU A 40 19.13 7.38 3.08
N ILE A 41 19.07 8.11 1.96
CA ILE A 41 18.48 7.64 0.69
C ILE A 41 19.26 6.44 0.13
N ARG A 42 20.60 6.44 0.18
CA ARG A 42 21.42 5.29 -0.24
C ARG A 42 21.11 4.03 0.58
N ARG A 43 21.05 4.15 1.91
CA ARG A 43 20.67 3.03 2.80
C ARG A 43 19.29 2.48 2.49
N TRP A 44 18.34 3.33 2.11
CA TRP A 44 17.01 2.87 1.69
C TRP A 44 17.08 2.06 0.39
N ARG A 45 17.86 2.51 -0.59
CA ARG A 45 18.06 1.77 -1.85
C ARG A 45 18.71 0.41 -1.62
N GLU A 46 19.70 0.32 -0.72
CA GLU A 46 20.37 -0.93 -0.35
C GLU A 46 19.39 -1.98 0.21
N VAL A 47 18.33 -1.55 0.91
CA VAL A 47 17.27 -2.45 1.40
C VAL A 47 16.08 -2.57 0.44
N GLY A 48 16.26 -2.18 -0.82
CA GLY A 48 15.25 -2.29 -1.88
C GLY A 48 14.11 -1.27 -1.79
N ARG A 49 14.30 -0.15 -1.06
CA ARG A 49 13.35 0.96 -1.01
C ARG A 49 13.81 2.08 -1.92
N VAL A 50 13.12 2.26 -3.04
CA VAL A 50 13.40 3.34 -3.98
C VAL A 50 12.57 4.56 -3.60
N PRO A 51 13.19 5.71 -3.28
CA PRO A 51 12.44 6.94 -3.05
C PRO A 51 12.00 7.52 -4.39
N VAL A 52 10.71 7.86 -4.47
CA VAL A 52 10.09 8.52 -5.62
C VAL A 52 9.87 10.00 -5.28
N GLU A 53 10.20 10.88 -6.21
CA GLU A 53 9.86 12.29 -6.10
C GLU A 53 8.39 12.50 -6.45
N VAL A 54 7.65 13.17 -5.56
CA VAL A 54 6.21 13.36 -5.69
C VAL A 54 5.82 14.80 -5.36
N PRO A 55 4.74 15.33 -5.95
CA PRO A 55 4.23 16.65 -5.58
C PRO A 55 3.88 16.74 -4.08
N LEU A 56 4.00 17.93 -3.51
CA LEU A 56 3.63 18.16 -2.10
C LEU A 56 2.16 17.81 -1.82
N ALA A 57 1.26 18.05 -2.78
CA ALA A 57 -0.16 17.69 -2.68
C ALA A 57 -0.39 16.19 -2.47
N TYR A 58 0.44 15.34 -3.09
CA TYR A 58 0.41 13.90 -2.85
C TYR A 58 0.69 13.58 -1.38
N CYS A 59 1.76 14.17 -0.85
CA CYS A 59 2.17 13.95 0.53
C CYS A 59 1.09 14.37 1.53
N ARG A 60 0.47 15.53 1.31
CA ARG A 60 -0.63 16.06 2.13
C ARG A 60 -1.86 15.16 2.08
N GLU A 61 -2.25 14.70 0.89
CA GLU A 61 -3.38 13.77 0.74
C GLU A 61 -3.13 12.45 1.49
N MET A 62 -1.93 11.89 1.38
CA MET A 62 -1.58 10.66 2.11
C MET A 62 -1.66 10.85 3.64
N LEU A 63 -1.22 12.01 4.16
CA LEU A 63 -1.36 12.34 5.58
C LEU A 63 -2.83 12.49 6.01
N ARG A 64 -3.65 13.21 5.23
CA ARG A 64 -5.09 13.35 5.50
C ARG A 64 -5.78 11.99 5.55
N ARG A 65 -5.48 11.12 4.58
CA ARG A 65 -6.03 9.75 4.51
C ARG A 65 -5.58 8.87 5.66
N ALA A 66 -4.33 8.99 6.10
CA ALA A 66 -3.79 8.24 7.23
C ALA A 66 -4.33 8.72 8.59
N LYS A 67 -4.67 10.01 8.75
CA LYS A 67 -5.22 10.58 10.00
C LYS A 67 -6.57 9.96 10.38
N GLY A 68 -7.46 9.80 9.40
CA GLY A 68 -8.84 9.32 9.63
C GLY A 68 -8.94 7.98 10.36
N PRO A 69 -8.26 6.90 9.91
CA PRO A 69 -8.26 5.62 10.60
C PRO A 69 -7.70 5.67 12.03
N THR A 70 -6.69 6.49 12.31
CA THR A 70 -6.13 6.66 13.68
C THR A 70 -7.20 7.20 14.62
N LEU A 71 -7.86 8.31 14.23
CA LEU A 71 -8.86 8.98 15.06
C LEU A 71 -10.13 8.14 15.25
N ARG A 72 -10.63 7.49 14.20
CA ARG A 72 -11.82 6.62 14.29
C ARG A 72 -11.65 5.44 15.24
N ARG A 73 -10.40 5.00 15.48
CA ARG A 73 -10.07 3.93 16.43
C ARG A 73 -9.79 4.46 17.85
N GLY A 74 -10.00 5.76 18.12
CA GLY A 74 -9.73 6.36 19.42
C GLY A 74 -8.24 6.39 19.80
N ARG A 75 -7.32 6.18 18.84
CA ARG A 75 -5.89 6.23 19.11
C ARG A 75 -5.38 7.67 19.02
N PRO A 76 -4.48 8.09 19.92
CA PRO A 76 -3.79 9.37 19.75
C PRO A 76 -2.90 9.33 18.51
N LEU A 77 -2.71 10.50 17.89
CA LEU A 77 -1.68 10.67 16.86
C LEU A 77 -0.29 10.63 17.52
N PRO A 78 0.77 10.23 16.79
CA PRO A 78 2.13 10.31 17.31
C PRO A 78 2.49 11.72 17.76
N GLU A 79 3.35 11.81 18.77
CA GLU A 79 3.88 13.09 19.26
C GLU A 79 4.51 13.91 18.12
N GLY A 80 4.28 15.22 18.14
CA GLY A 80 4.73 16.14 17.09
C GLY A 80 3.95 16.06 15.77
N TYR A 81 2.93 15.20 15.63
CA TYR A 81 2.18 15.07 14.37
C TYR A 81 1.60 16.41 13.89
N GLU A 82 0.85 17.12 14.74
CA GLU A 82 0.20 18.36 14.34
C GLU A 82 1.24 19.46 14.02
N GLU A 83 2.35 19.51 14.76
CA GLU A 83 3.46 20.45 14.50
C GLU A 83 4.08 20.19 13.12
N TRP A 84 4.50 18.95 12.86
CA TRP A 84 5.14 18.57 11.60
C TRP A 84 4.21 18.69 10.39
N VAL A 85 2.93 18.34 10.58
CA VAL A 85 1.96 18.34 9.49
C VAL A 85 1.40 19.73 9.23
N SER A 86 1.26 20.61 10.23
CA SER A 86 0.88 22.02 10.02
C SER A 86 1.89 22.77 9.14
N LEU A 87 3.18 22.49 9.32
CA LEU A 87 4.26 23.02 8.48
C LEU A 87 4.17 22.55 7.03
N LEU A 88 3.64 21.34 6.82
CA LEU A 88 3.45 20.79 5.49
C LEU A 88 2.17 21.29 4.84
N LEU A 89 1.07 21.42 5.57
CA LEU A 89 -0.27 21.58 4.99
C LEU A 89 -0.56 22.95 4.34
N GLY A 90 0.26 23.99 4.56
CA GLY A 90 0.04 25.31 3.96
C GLY A 90 -1.35 25.89 4.26
N LYS A 91 -1.79 26.91 3.50
CA LYS A 91 -3.20 27.34 3.52
C LYS A 91 -4.04 26.37 2.68
N GLU A 92 -5.20 25.97 3.19
CA GLU A 92 -6.16 25.16 2.43
C GLU A 92 -6.55 25.89 1.13
N GLY A 93 -6.43 25.21 -0.02
CA GLY A 93 -6.99 25.69 -1.30
C GLY A 93 -6.03 25.82 -2.49
N GLU A 94 -4.71 25.80 -2.29
CA GLU A 94 -3.72 25.91 -3.38
C GLU A 94 -3.18 24.53 -3.82
N GLU A 95 -3.97 23.67 -4.47
CA GLU A 95 -3.39 22.40 -4.99
C GLU A 95 -3.97 21.93 -6.32
N GLU A 96 -3.10 21.77 -7.32
CA GLU A 96 -3.27 20.75 -8.36
C GLU A 96 -3.25 19.38 -7.66
N GLY A 97 -4.39 18.67 -7.71
CA GLY A 97 -4.52 17.37 -7.07
C GLY A 97 -3.51 16.36 -7.61
N VAL A 98 -3.29 15.27 -6.87
CA VAL A 98 -2.64 14.09 -7.43
C VAL A 98 -3.39 13.73 -8.72
N THR A 99 -2.70 13.75 -9.87
CA THR A 99 -3.29 13.30 -11.13
C THR A 99 -3.82 11.90 -10.90
N ARG A 100 -5.14 11.76 -10.80
CA ARG A 100 -5.77 10.46 -10.68
C ARG A 100 -5.51 9.78 -12.00
N LEU A 101 -4.79 8.66 -11.98
CA LEU A 101 -4.73 7.82 -13.16
C LEU A 101 -6.15 7.45 -13.56
N GLU A 102 -6.43 7.62 -14.83
CA GLU A 102 -7.68 7.19 -15.41
C GLU A 102 -7.77 5.67 -15.33
N MET A 103 -8.99 5.18 -15.14
CA MET A 103 -9.25 3.74 -15.19
C MET A 103 -9.02 3.25 -16.62
N ALA A 104 -8.72 1.96 -16.78
CA ALA A 104 -8.64 1.39 -18.11
C ALA A 104 -10.02 1.41 -18.77
N GLU A 105 -10.11 1.91 -20.00
CA GLU A 105 -11.36 1.95 -20.77
C GLU A 105 -11.95 0.55 -21.00
N ALA A 106 -11.09 -0.46 -21.13
CA ALA A 106 -11.46 -1.85 -21.31
C ALA A 106 -10.55 -2.79 -20.50
N LEU A 107 -11.16 -3.83 -19.93
CA LEU A 107 -10.41 -4.93 -19.33
C LEU A 107 -9.83 -5.82 -20.43
N GLN A 108 -8.51 -5.92 -20.47
CA GLN A 108 -7.79 -6.89 -21.29
C GLN A 108 -7.51 -8.12 -20.44
N ALA A 109 -8.23 -9.23 -20.68
CA ALA A 109 -8.16 -10.42 -19.83
C ALA A 109 -6.73 -11.00 -19.72
N GLU A 110 -5.98 -10.98 -20.82
CA GLU A 110 -4.59 -11.44 -20.87
C GLU A 110 -3.68 -10.54 -20.01
N ALA A 111 -3.77 -9.23 -20.13
CA ALA A 111 -2.99 -8.30 -19.31
C ALA A 111 -3.44 -8.29 -17.82
N LEU A 112 -4.71 -8.57 -17.54
CA LEU A 112 -5.16 -8.77 -16.16
C LEU A 112 -4.58 -10.05 -15.56
N SER A 113 -4.38 -11.10 -16.37
CA SER A 113 -3.83 -12.38 -15.90
C SER A 113 -2.40 -12.24 -15.38
N THR A 114 -1.63 -11.29 -15.92
CA THR A 114 -0.26 -11.00 -15.47
C THR A 114 -0.21 -10.17 -14.19
N SER A 115 -1.33 -9.65 -13.69
CA SER A 115 -1.36 -8.80 -12.48
C SER A 115 -0.82 -9.48 -11.23
N ALA A 116 -0.82 -10.81 -11.15
CA ALA A 116 -0.18 -11.53 -10.05
C ALA A 116 1.33 -11.25 -9.95
N ALA A 117 2.00 -11.00 -11.08
CA ALA A 117 3.45 -10.72 -11.13
C ALA A 117 3.83 -9.40 -10.45
N LEU A 118 2.89 -8.46 -10.28
CA LEU A 118 3.13 -7.22 -9.54
C LEU A 118 3.66 -7.49 -8.12
N LEU A 119 3.21 -8.58 -7.48
CA LEU A 119 3.62 -8.94 -6.12
C LEU A 119 5.08 -9.39 -6.00
N GLN A 120 5.75 -9.68 -7.12
CA GLN A 120 7.18 -10.00 -7.15
C GLN A 120 8.04 -8.74 -7.01
N ARG A 121 7.46 -7.55 -7.21
CA ARG A 121 8.21 -6.31 -7.11
C ARG A 121 8.40 -5.85 -5.64
N PRO A 122 9.51 -5.17 -5.32
CA PRO A 122 9.78 -4.69 -3.96
C PRO A 122 8.70 -3.80 -3.37
N GLU A 123 8.03 -2.99 -4.20
CA GLU A 123 7.00 -2.03 -3.76
C GLU A 123 5.73 -2.74 -3.25
N PHE A 124 5.50 -3.98 -3.68
CA PHE A 124 4.38 -4.82 -3.24
C PHE A 124 4.76 -5.78 -2.09
N ARG A 125 6.02 -5.80 -1.65
CA ARG A 125 6.51 -6.74 -0.62
C ARG A 125 5.74 -6.65 0.69
N THR A 126 5.29 -5.46 1.08
CA THR A 126 4.54 -5.25 2.34
C THR A 126 3.02 -5.28 2.15
N TRP A 127 2.54 -5.66 0.97
CA TRP A 127 1.11 -5.76 0.71
C TRP A 127 0.56 -7.09 1.21
N PHE A 128 -0.52 -6.99 1.98
CA PHE A 128 -1.30 -8.10 2.51
C PHE A 128 -2.78 -7.72 2.46
N LEU A 129 -3.65 -8.73 2.45
CA LEU A 129 -5.07 -8.48 2.60
C LEU A 129 -5.36 -7.91 4.00
N PRO A 130 -6.26 -6.91 4.10
CA PRO A 130 -6.72 -6.42 5.39
C PRO A 130 -7.68 -7.43 6.02
N LEU A 131 -7.12 -8.47 6.62
CA LEU A 131 -7.89 -9.55 7.22
C LEU A 131 -8.24 -9.25 8.68
N PRO A 132 -9.41 -9.70 9.16
CA PRO A 132 -9.76 -9.59 10.56
C PRO A 132 -9.10 -10.75 11.37
N GLU A 133 -9.05 -10.62 12.68
CA GLU A 133 -8.31 -11.53 13.58
C GLU A 133 -8.85 -12.97 13.54
N GLU A 134 -10.11 -13.17 13.17
CA GLU A 134 -10.77 -14.48 13.08
C GLU A 134 -10.24 -15.36 11.93
N THR A 135 -9.29 -14.86 11.14
CA THR A 135 -8.63 -15.61 10.05
C THR A 135 -7.54 -16.58 10.53
N ALA A 136 -7.26 -16.65 11.84
CA ALA A 136 -6.31 -17.61 12.42
C ALA A 136 -6.60 -19.08 12.04
N SER A 137 -7.89 -19.45 11.94
CA SER A 137 -8.28 -20.80 11.51
C SER A 137 -7.85 -21.12 10.07
N LEU A 138 -7.83 -20.13 9.17
CA LEU A 138 -7.37 -20.30 7.80
C LEU A 138 -5.85 -20.45 7.72
N ALA A 139 -5.10 -19.82 8.63
CA ALA A 139 -3.65 -19.98 8.72
C ALA A 139 -3.27 -21.41 9.16
N SER A 140 -3.96 -21.95 10.17
CA SER A 140 -3.80 -23.35 10.57
C SER A 140 -4.18 -24.31 9.44
N ALA A 141 -5.33 -24.10 8.79
CA ALA A 141 -5.73 -24.91 7.64
C ALA A 141 -4.71 -24.85 6.49
N TRP A 142 -4.08 -23.69 6.26
CA TRP A 142 -3.03 -23.52 5.25
C TRP A 142 -1.79 -24.35 5.56
N LEU A 143 -1.38 -24.41 6.83
CA LEU A 143 -0.25 -25.24 7.28
C LEU A 143 -0.49 -26.73 7.08
N HIS A 144 -1.74 -27.17 7.26
CA HIS A 144 -2.13 -28.57 7.11
C HIS A 144 -2.56 -28.95 5.69
N ALA A 145 -2.67 -27.98 4.76
CA ALA A 145 -2.98 -28.25 3.37
C ALA A 145 -1.85 -29.06 2.72
N SER A 146 -2.19 -30.27 2.30
CA SER A 146 -1.29 -31.27 1.73
C SER A 146 -1.19 -31.19 0.21
N SER A 147 -2.15 -30.52 -0.43
CA SER A 147 -2.22 -30.38 -1.87
C SER A 147 -2.41 -28.93 -2.32
N GLU A 148 -2.08 -28.67 -3.58
CA GLU A 148 -2.31 -27.36 -4.19
C GLU A 148 -3.81 -27.05 -4.36
N GLU A 149 -4.64 -28.07 -4.58
CA GLU A 149 -6.09 -27.92 -4.68
C GLU A 149 -6.71 -27.44 -3.36
N GLU A 150 -6.27 -28.01 -2.22
CA GLU A 150 -6.70 -27.54 -0.89
C GLU A 150 -6.30 -26.08 -0.65
N ARG A 151 -5.08 -25.70 -1.03
CA ARG A 151 -4.60 -24.31 -0.92
C ARG A 151 -5.43 -23.35 -1.78
N GLU A 152 -5.73 -23.73 -3.02
CA GLU A 152 -6.57 -22.94 -3.92
C GLU A 152 -8.02 -22.82 -3.41
N GLY A 153 -8.51 -23.86 -2.70
CA GLY A 153 -9.76 -23.83 -1.95
C GLY A 153 -9.74 -22.79 -0.83
N LEU A 154 -8.68 -22.78 -0.01
CA LEU A 154 -8.50 -21.82 1.08
C LEU A 154 -8.39 -20.36 0.57
N ILE A 155 -7.66 -20.13 -0.52
CA ILE A 155 -7.59 -18.81 -1.17
C ILE A 155 -8.99 -18.33 -1.59
N SER A 156 -9.76 -19.22 -2.22
CA SER A 156 -11.11 -18.89 -2.70
C SER A 156 -12.03 -18.57 -1.52
N ARG A 157 -11.97 -19.39 -0.47
CA ARG A 157 -12.72 -19.19 0.78
C ARG A 157 -12.38 -17.86 1.45
N LEU A 158 -11.09 -17.55 1.60
CA LEU A 158 -10.62 -16.30 2.19
C LEU A 158 -11.20 -15.09 1.45
N LEU A 159 -11.14 -15.11 0.11
CA LEU A 159 -11.63 -14.02 -0.71
C LEU A 159 -13.16 -13.91 -0.68
N GLN A 160 -13.88 -15.02 -0.68
CA GLN A 160 -15.35 -15.01 -0.63
C GLN A 160 -15.88 -14.55 0.74
N GLU A 161 -15.27 -14.99 1.83
CA GLU A 161 -15.74 -14.72 3.19
C GLU A 161 -15.28 -13.35 3.72
N HIS A 162 -14.05 -12.93 3.38
CA HIS A 162 -13.43 -11.74 4.01
C HIS A 162 -13.20 -10.55 3.08
N MET A 163 -13.28 -10.72 1.75
CA MET A 163 -13.16 -9.56 0.85
C MET A 163 -14.45 -8.74 0.85
N THR A 164 -14.44 -7.66 1.62
CA THR A 164 -15.55 -6.72 1.67
C THR A 164 -15.47 -5.67 0.55
N ARG A 165 -16.60 -5.02 0.24
CA ARG A 165 -16.62 -3.86 -0.68
C ARG A 165 -15.66 -2.75 -0.24
N ARG A 166 -15.54 -2.54 1.08
CA ARG A 166 -14.62 -1.57 1.66
C ARG A 166 -13.17 -1.99 1.41
N GLY A 167 -12.84 -3.26 1.64
CA GLY A 167 -11.52 -3.83 1.33
C GLY A 167 -11.14 -3.68 -0.14
N ALA A 168 -12.04 -4.04 -1.05
CA ALA A 168 -11.84 -3.86 -2.48
C ALA A 168 -11.62 -2.39 -2.87
N THR A 169 -12.36 -1.46 -2.27
CA THR A 169 -12.19 -0.01 -2.52
C THR A 169 -10.82 0.49 -2.04
N ILE A 170 -10.35 0.03 -0.88
CA ILE A 170 -9.02 0.36 -0.35
C ILE A 170 -7.94 -0.18 -1.29
N LEU A 171 -8.01 -1.46 -1.67
CA LEU A 171 -7.04 -2.09 -2.57
C LEU A 171 -7.02 -1.45 -3.95
N ARG A 172 -8.19 -1.14 -4.53
CA ARG A 172 -8.29 -0.40 -5.79
C ARG A 172 -7.54 0.92 -5.71
N THR A 173 -7.79 1.67 -4.65
CA THR A 173 -7.16 2.96 -4.45
C THR A 173 -5.65 2.82 -4.33
N ARG A 174 -5.15 1.84 -3.56
CA ARG A 174 -3.71 1.56 -3.46
C ARG A 174 -3.10 1.20 -4.80
N LEU A 175 -3.75 0.35 -5.59
CA LEU A 175 -3.28 -0.05 -6.91
C LEU A 175 -3.13 1.15 -7.83
N LEU A 176 -4.09 2.09 -7.81
CA LEU A 176 -3.99 3.34 -8.58
C LEU A 176 -2.85 4.24 -8.14
N TYR A 177 -2.63 4.40 -6.82
CA TYR A 177 -1.50 5.16 -6.33
C TYR A 177 -0.17 4.50 -6.68
N GLN A 178 -0.09 3.18 -6.56
CA GLN A 178 1.12 2.44 -6.91
C GLN A 178 1.39 2.49 -8.42
N ALA A 179 0.35 2.40 -9.24
CA ALA A 179 0.46 2.59 -10.69
C ALA A 179 1.01 3.98 -11.04
N TRP A 180 0.52 5.01 -10.36
CA TRP A 180 1.01 6.38 -10.57
C TRP A 180 2.49 6.53 -10.19
N LEU A 181 2.91 5.91 -9.08
CA LEU A 181 4.32 5.87 -8.68
C LEU A 181 5.17 5.09 -9.69
N LEU A 182 4.71 3.92 -10.15
CA LEU A 182 5.39 3.11 -11.17
C LEU A 182 5.59 3.89 -12.47
N GLN A 183 4.58 4.65 -12.91
CA GLN A 183 4.68 5.51 -14.10
C GLN A 183 5.73 6.60 -13.91
N LYS A 184 5.80 7.23 -12.72
CA LYS A 184 6.83 8.23 -12.39
C LYS A 184 8.25 7.66 -12.40
N GLU A 185 8.39 6.36 -12.13
CA GLU A 185 9.67 5.64 -12.21
C GLU A 185 9.98 5.10 -13.63
N GLY A 186 9.10 5.31 -14.61
CA GLY A 186 9.25 4.81 -15.98
C GLY A 186 8.84 3.34 -16.17
N ASN A 187 8.20 2.70 -15.17
CA ASN A 187 7.69 1.34 -15.25
C ASN A 187 6.27 1.33 -15.85
N GLU A 188 6.15 1.70 -17.13
CA GLU A 188 4.85 1.93 -17.79
C GLU A 188 3.99 0.67 -17.88
N GLU A 189 4.58 -0.48 -18.15
CA GLU A 189 3.82 -1.72 -18.31
C GLU A 189 3.24 -2.19 -16.97
N GLU A 190 4.02 -2.18 -15.90
CA GLU A 190 3.52 -2.52 -14.57
C GLU A 190 2.52 -1.50 -14.05
N ALA A 191 2.70 -0.21 -14.37
CA ALA A 191 1.70 0.81 -14.09
C ALA A 191 0.37 0.48 -14.77
N ARG A 192 0.40 0.11 -16.06
CA ARG A 192 -0.78 -0.30 -16.84
C ARG A 192 -1.45 -1.54 -16.24
N VAL A 193 -0.69 -2.56 -15.88
CA VAL A 193 -1.20 -3.78 -15.24
C VAL A 193 -1.81 -3.47 -13.87
N ALA A 194 -1.23 -2.56 -13.09
CA ALA A 194 -1.79 -2.13 -11.81
C ALA A 194 -3.10 -1.34 -11.98
N VAL A 195 -3.22 -0.49 -13.01
CA VAL A 195 -4.49 0.18 -13.37
C VAL A 195 -5.54 -0.86 -13.78
N LEU A 196 -5.18 -1.87 -14.58
CA LEU A 196 -6.09 -2.95 -14.97
C LEU A 196 -6.59 -3.74 -13.76
N ALA A 197 -5.70 -4.11 -12.85
CA ALA A 197 -6.06 -4.77 -11.60
C ALA A 197 -6.97 -3.88 -10.74
N ALA A 198 -6.72 -2.57 -10.67
CA ALA A 198 -7.61 -1.65 -9.98
C ALA A 198 -9.00 -1.59 -10.66
N THR A 199 -9.03 -1.53 -11.99
CA THR A 199 -10.26 -1.43 -12.79
C THR A 199 -11.12 -2.67 -12.60
N ALA A 200 -10.51 -3.86 -12.59
CA ALA A 200 -11.20 -5.14 -12.37
C ALA A 200 -11.89 -5.25 -10.99
N LEU A 201 -11.57 -4.39 -10.03
CA LEU A 201 -12.27 -4.29 -8.73
C LEU A 201 -13.53 -3.42 -8.78
N LEU A 202 -13.84 -2.77 -9.91
CA LEU A 202 -15.11 -2.06 -10.07
C LEU A 202 -16.29 -3.03 -10.19
N ARG A 203 -17.43 -2.63 -9.62
CA ARG A 203 -18.65 -3.45 -9.62
C ARG A 203 -19.21 -3.69 -11.02
N GLU A 204 -18.95 -2.76 -11.94
CA GLU A 204 -19.43 -2.80 -13.33
C GLU A 204 -18.92 -4.02 -14.08
N HIS A 205 -17.71 -4.47 -13.79
CA HIS A 205 -17.11 -5.63 -14.47
C HIS A 205 -17.55 -6.98 -13.92
N ARG A 206 -18.24 -7.01 -12.76
CA ARG A 206 -18.82 -8.22 -12.14
C ARG A 206 -17.85 -9.42 -12.00
N ILE A 207 -16.54 -9.17 -11.93
CA ILE A 207 -15.55 -10.22 -11.69
C ILE A 207 -15.63 -10.62 -10.22
N PRO A 208 -15.91 -11.89 -9.89
CA PRO A 208 -15.85 -12.37 -8.51
C PRO A 208 -14.43 -12.21 -7.95
N TYR A 209 -14.29 -11.84 -6.68
CA TYR A 209 -12.97 -11.54 -6.09
C TYR A 209 -12.02 -12.75 -6.14
N GLU A 210 -12.56 -13.95 -5.96
CA GLU A 210 -11.85 -15.21 -6.09
C GLU A 210 -11.39 -15.51 -7.52
N LYS A 211 -11.91 -14.82 -8.54
CA LYS A 211 -11.42 -14.95 -9.93
C LYS A 211 -10.43 -13.86 -10.32
N HIS A 212 -10.19 -12.87 -9.46
CA HIS A 212 -9.27 -11.78 -9.73
C HIS A 212 -7.81 -12.22 -9.52
N PRO A 213 -6.93 -12.23 -10.55
CA PRO A 213 -5.58 -12.80 -10.44
C PRO A 213 -4.71 -12.15 -9.37
N PHE A 214 -4.64 -10.81 -9.33
CA PHE A 214 -3.95 -10.09 -8.26
C PHE A 214 -4.46 -10.43 -6.85
N LEU A 215 -5.79 -10.51 -6.65
CA LEU A 215 -6.36 -10.82 -5.33
C LEU A 215 -6.03 -12.25 -4.90
N ARG A 216 -6.08 -13.23 -5.80
CA ARG A 216 -5.70 -14.61 -5.50
C ARG A 216 -4.24 -14.71 -5.07
N ALA A 217 -3.34 -14.05 -5.80
CA ALA A 217 -1.93 -14.05 -5.46
C ALA A 217 -1.67 -13.30 -4.14
N LEU A 218 -2.38 -12.21 -3.87
CA LEU A 218 -2.29 -11.46 -2.61
C LEU A 218 -2.86 -12.27 -1.43
N ALA A 219 -3.95 -13.00 -1.64
CA ALA A 219 -4.53 -13.92 -0.68
C ALA A 219 -3.55 -15.04 -0.30
N ARG A 220 -2.96 -15.70 -1.29
CA ARG A 220 -1.90 -16.72 -1.09
C ARG A 220 -0.78 -16.16 -0.23
N LYS A 221 -0.18 -15.04 -0.66
CA LYS A 221 0.90 -14.38 0.07
C LYS A 221 0.52 -14.02 1.51
N THR A 222 -0.75 -13.64 1.72
CA THR A 222 -1.25 -13.33 3.06
C THR A 222 -1.37 -14.58 3.93
N LEU A 223 -1.89 -15.69 3.40
CA LEU A 223 -1.99 -16.95 4.12
C LEU A 223 -0.59 -17.52 4.44
N GLU A 224 0.35 -17.45 3.51
CA GLU A 224 1.74 -17.84 3.73
C GLU A 224 2.39 -17.05 4.87
N ALA A 225 2.20 -15.73 4.89
CA ALA A 225 2.74 -14.87 5.95
C ALA A 225 2.08 -15.14 7.31
N LEU A 226 0.76 -15.36 7.34
CA LEU A 226 0.05 -15.72 8.56
C LEU A 226 0.51 -17.08 9.09
N ALA A 227 0.65 -18.08 8.22
CA ALA A 227 1.12 -19.41 8.56
C ALA A 227 2.54 -19.39 9.13
N ALA A 228 3.45 -18.62 8.53
CA ALA A 228 4.81 -18.43 9.06
C ALA A 228 4.79 -17.79 10.46
N PHE A 229 3.96 -16.77 10.66
CA PHE A 229 3.81 -16.13 11.98
C PHE A 229 3.26 -17.10 13.04
N HIS A 230 2.29 -17.96 12.69
CA HIS A 230 1.76 -19.00 13.57
C HIS A 230 2.84 -20.01 14.00
N GLN A 231 3.67 -20.48 13.05
CA GLN A 231 4.78 -21.39 13.36
C GLN A 231 5.82 -20.75 14.29
N GLU A 232 6.17 -19.48 14.07
CA GLU A 232 7.12 -18.74 14.93
C GLU A 232 6.56 -18.48 16.35
N ALA A 233 5.24 -18.28 16.46
CA ALA A 233 4.56 -18.05 17.74
C ALA A 233 4.32 -19.34 18.56
N GLY A 234 4.51 -20.53 17.96
CA GLY A 234 4.21 -21.81 18.60
C GLY A 234 2.72 -22.04 18.87
N LEU A 235 1.85 -21.42 18.05
CA LEU A 235 0.38 -21.46 18.16
C LEU A 235 -0.25 -22.39 17.13
#